data_AF-A0AAU3KNG6-F1
#
_entry.id   AF-A0AAU3KNG6-F1
#
_cell.length_a   1.000
_cell.length_b   1.000
_cell.length_c   1.000
_cell.angle_alpha   90.00
_cell.angle_beta   90.00
_cell.angle_gamma   90.00
#
_symmetry.space_group_name_H-M   'P 1'
#
loop_
_entity.id
_entity.type
_entity.pdbx_description
1 polymer ?
#
loop_
_entity_poly.entity_id
_entity_poly.type
_entity_poly.pdbx_seq_one_letter_code
_entity_poly.pdbx_strand_id
1 'polypeptide(L)'
;MSMSPPYLTGNYAPVTEELTAQELSVTGRIPPELSGWYLRNGPNPHEAASSHWFVGDGMVHGVRLEAGRAVSYRNRWVRTTSFTDGASPYRGDGTRDLTAGVANTHIIRHAGRARHHLR
;
A
#
# COMPACT_ATOMS: atom_id res chain seq x y z
N MET A 1 2.34 -18.52 25.91
CA MET A 1 1.85 -18.20 24.55
C MET A 1 2.13 -16.73 24.31
N SER A 2 2.99 -16.38 23.36
CA SER A 2 3.21 -14.98 23.01
C SER A 2 1.97 -14.49 22.25
N MET A 3 1.27 -13.50 22.77
CA MET A 3 0.15 -12.88 22.06
C MET A 3 0.72 -12.01 20.93
N SER A 4 0.29 -12.27 19.70
CA SER A 4 0.64 -11.42 18.57
C SER A 4 0.22 -9.97 18.84
N PRO A 5 1.03 -8.97 18.45
CA PRO A 5 0.67 -7.57 18.64
C PRO A 5 -0.68 -7.25 17.99
N PRO A 6 -1.53 -6.40 18.59
CA PRO A 6 -2.86 -6.07 18.04
C PRO A 6 -2.81 -5.56 16.60
N TYR A 7 -1.76 -4.81 16.26
CA TYR A 7 -1.53 -4.24 14.92
C TYR A 7 -1.02 -5.24 13.87
N LEU A 8 -0.94 -6.54 14.21
CA LEU A 8 -0.64 -7.64 13.28
C LEU A 8 -1.74 -8.72 13.29
N THR A 9 -2.92 -8.41 13.84
CA THR A 9 -4.02 -9.38 13.99
C THR A 9 -5.32 -8.88 13.39
N GLY A 10 -6.22 -9.81 13.04
CA GLY A 10 -7.51 -9.50 12.44
C GLY A 10 -7.37 -8.65 11.17
N ASN A 11 -8.13 -7.56 11.08
CA ASN A 11 -8.09 -6.65 9.93
C ASN A 11 -6.78 -5.83 9.81
N TYR A 12 -5.92 -5.87 10.83
CA TYR A 12 -4.58 -5.27 10.79
C TYR A 12 -3.50 -6.28 10.40
N ALA A 13 -3.85 -7.55 10.24
CA ALA A 13 -2.91 -8.55 9.77
C ALA A 13 -2.38 -8.16 8.37
N PRO A 14 -1.07 -8.29 8.12
CA PRO A 14 -0.49 -7.97 6.83
C PRO A 14 -1.08 -8.82 5.71
N VAL A 15 -1.34 -8.20 4.57
CA VAL A 15 -1.62 -8.92 3.33
C VAL A 15 -0.29 -9.46 2.79
N THR A 16 -0.22 -10.76 2.58
CA THR A 16 1.04 -11.45 2.20
C THR A 16 1.20 -11.64 0.70
N GLU A 17 0.22 -11.22 -0.11
CA GLU A 17 0.20 -11.49 -1.55
C GLU A 17 -0.11 -10.24 -2.37
N GLU A 18 0.54 -10.09 -3.52
CA GLU A 18 0.14 -9.13 -4.55
C GLU A 18 -0.85 -9.79 -5.53
N LEU A 19 -2.06 -9.26 -5.58
CA LEU A 19 -3.15 -9.80 -6.39
C LEU A 19 -3.48 -8.89 -7.57
N THR A 20 -3.99 -9.48 -8.64
CA THR A 20 -4.73 -8.77 -9.69
C THR A 20 -5.98 -9.56 -9.99
N ALA A 21 -7.12 -8.94 -9.76
CA ALA A 21 -8.44 -9.50 -10.04
C ALA A 21 -9.15 -8.60 -11.06
N GLN A 22 -9.84 -9.21 -11.99
CA GLN A 22 -10.63 -8.53 -13.03
C GLN A 22 -12.11 -8.84 -12.79
N GLU A 23 -13.00 -8.01 -13.35
CA GLU A 23 -14.44 -8.25 -13.40
C GLU A 23 -15.03 -8.56 -12.01
N LEU A 24 -14.88 -7.63 -11.07
CA LEU A 24 -15.32 -7.83 -9.70
C LEU A 24 -16.85 -7.90 -9.62
N SER A 25 -17.36 -8.80 -8.78
CA SER A 25 -18.79 -8.88 -8.51
C SER A 25 -19.29 -7.63 -7.76
N VAL A 26 -20.49 -7.18 -8.13
CA VAL A 26 -21.12 -5.99 -7.54
C VAL A 26 -22.51 -6.36 -7.05
N THR A 27 -22.78 -6.07 -5.79
CA THR A 27 -24.15 -6.09 -5.23
C THR A 27 -24.70 -4.68 -5.26
N GLY A 28 -25.88 -4.48 -5.85
CA GLY A 28 -26.46 -3.15 -6.06
C GLY A 28 -26.00 -2.53 -7.39
N ARG A 29 -25.77 -1.21 -7.42
CA ARG A 29 -25.41 -0.47 -8.63
C ARG A 29 -24.31 0.56 -8.36
N ILE A 30 -23.27 0.56 -9.19
CA ILE A 30 -22.28 1.63 -9.24
C ILE A 30 -22.80 2.72 -10.19
N PRO A 31 -22.81 4.00 -9.78
CA PRO A 31 -23.19 5.10 -10.67
C PRO A 31 -22.30 5.12 -11.92
N PRO A 32 -22.87 5.12 -13.14
CA PRO A 32 -22.09 5.00 -14.38
C PRO A 32 -21.13 6.18 -14.64
N GLU A 33 -21.39 7.33 -14.04
CA GLU A 33 -20.55 8.52 -14.07
C GLU A 33 -19.24 8.38 -13.30
N LEU A 34 -19.13 7.42 -12.37
CA LEU A 34 -17.88 7.14 -11.67
C LEU A 34 -16.92 6.39 -12.59
N SER A 35 -15.91 7.11 -13.08
CA SER A 35 -14.86 6.56 -13.93
C SER A 35 -13.49 6.97 -13.40
N GLY A 36 -12.66 5.99 -13.07
CA GLY A 36 -11.31 6.23 -12.57
C GLY A 36 -10.85 5.21 -11.53
N TRP A 37 -9.80 5.57 -10.81
CA TRP A 37 -9.19 4.73 -9.78
C TRP A 37 -9.50 5.27 -8.39
N TYR A 38 -10.00 4.39 -7.52
CA TYR A 38 -9.91 4.59 -6.08
C TYR A 38 -8.64 3.92 -5.57
N LEU A 39 -7.76 4.69 -4.94
CA LEU A 39 -6.47 4.21 -4.42
C LEU A 39 -6.39 4.44 -2.91
N ARG A 40 -5.91 3.44 -2.18
CA ARG A 40 -5.60 3.52 -0.75
C ARG A 40 -4.16 3.08 -0.51
N ASN A 41 -3.40 3.88 0.22
CA ASN A 41 -2.07 3.51 0.72
C ASN A 41 -2.16 3.08 2.20
N GLY A 42 -1.19 2.31 2.67
CA GLY A 42 -1.05 1.98 4.08
C GLY A 42 0.19 1.15 4.38
N PRO A 43 0.57 1.05 5.67
CA PRO A 43 1.63 0.15 6.12
C PRO A 43 1.19 -1.30 5.97
N ASN A 44 2.03 -2.12 5.33
CA ASN A 44 1.85 -3.55 5.17
C ASN A 44 3.23 -4.25 5.18
N PRO A 45 3.75 -4.61 6.37
CA PRO A 45 5.09 -5.17 6.50
C PRO A 45 5.22 -6.47 5.69
N HIS A 46 6.19 -6.52 4.78
CA HIS A 46 6.37 -7.66 3.87
C HIS A 46 6.70 -8.96 4.61
N GLU A 47 7.50 -8.89 5.68
CA GLU A 47 7.87 -10.04 6.51
C GLU A 47 6.78 -10.48 7.49
N ALA A 48 5.58 -9.90 7.38
CA ALA A 48 4.47 -10.08 8.32
C ALA A 48 4.82 -9.76 9.79
N ALA A 49 5.90 -9.01 10.01
CA ALA A 49 6.39 -8.59 11.31
C ALA A 49 6.68 -7.09 11.30
N SER A 50 6.34 -6.43 12.39
CA SER A 50 6.64 -5.00 12.60
C SER A 50 6.72 -4.70 14.09
N SER A 51 7.50 -3.68 14.45
CA SER A 51 7.59 -3.15 15.80
C SER A 51 6.46 -2.16 16.14
N HIS A 52 5.77 -1.63 15.12
CA HIS A 52 4.75 -0.59 15.31
C HIS A 52 3.81 -0.48 14.11
N TRP A 53 2.54 -0.16 14.34
CA TRP A 53 1.50 0.00 13.30
C TRP A 53 1.81 0.99 12.16
N PHE A 54 2.69 1.98 12.39
CA PHE A 54 3.14 2.92 11.34
C PHE A 54 4.41 2.48 10.61
N VAL A 55 5.05 1.42 11.07
CA VAL A 55 6.30 0.90 10.53
C VAL A 55 5.96 -0.32 9.68
N GLY A 56 6.34 -0.28 8.42
CA GLY A 56 6.04 -1.30 7.43
C GLY A 56 6.02 -0.72 6.03
N ASP A 57 6.36 -1.54 5.05
CA ASP A 57 6.40 -1.16 3.65
C ASP A 57 5.04 -0.65 3.17
N GLY A 58 5.04 0.35 2.31
CA GLY A 58 3.81 0.86 1.72
C GLY A 58 3.23 -0.15 0.75
N MET A 59 1.95 -0.49 0.93
CA MET A 59 1.18 -1.23 -0.06
C MET A 59 0.00 -0.37 -0.55
N VAL A 60 -0.08 -0.22 -1.87
CA VAL A 60 -1.18 0.49 -2.52
C VAL A 60 -2.20 -0.52 -2.99
N HIS A 61 -3.46 -0.30 -2.59
CA HIS A 61 -4.63 -1.02 -3.08
C HIS A 61 -5.39 -0.10 -4.05
N GLY A 62 -5.85 -0.66 -5.16
CA GLY A 62 -6.56 0.09 -6.19
C GLY A 62 -7.76 -0.66 -6.74
N VAL A 63 -8.88 0.06 -6.90
CA VAL A 63 -10.07 -0.41 -7.62
C VAL A 63 -10.33 0.51 -8.81
N ARG A 64 -10.45 -0.06 -10.00
CA ARG A 64 -10.83 0.66 -11.23
C ARG A 64 -12.33 0.58 -11.41
N LEU A 65 -12.97 1.73 -11.51
CA LEU A 65 -14.39 1.87 -11.84
C LEU A 65 -14.53 2.46 -13.24
N GLU A 66 -15.49 1.95 -14.01
CA GLU A 66 -15.82 2.47 -15.33
C GLU A 66 -17.22 2.05 -15.74
N ALA A 67 -18.03 3.00 -16.24
CA ALA A 67 -19.36 2.74 -16.81
C ALA A 67 -20.26 1.84 -15.93
N GLY A 68 -20.23 2.04 -14.61
CA GLY A 68 -21.06 1.31 -13.66
C GLY A 68 -20.52 -0.08 -13.28
N ARG A 69 -19.26 -0.38 -13.63
CA ARG A 69 -18.58 -1.64 -13.32
C ARG A 69 -17.36 -1.43 -12.43
N ALA A 70 -17.07 -2.42 -11.60
CA ALA A 70 -15.79 -2.56 -10.90
C ALA A 70 -14.86 -3.45 -11.74
N VAL A 71 -14.10 -2.79 -12.63
CA VAL A 71 -13.33 -3.44 -13.70
C VAL A 71 -12.18 -4.29 -13.16
N SER A 72 -11.48 -3.80 -12.13
CA SER A 72 -10.35 -4.55 -11.57
C SER A 72 -9.98 -4.10 -10.15
N TYR A 73 -9.45 -5.03 -9.38
CA TYR A 73 -8.71 -4.78 -8.14
C TYR A 73 -7.24 -5.15 -8.31
N ARG A 74 -6.36 -4.36 -7.70
CA ARG A 74 -4.92 -4.63 -7.65
C ARG A 74 -4.31 -4.12 -6.36
N ASN A 75 -3.41 -4.88 -5.75
CA ASN A 75 -2.53 -4.40 -4.70
C ASN A 75 -1.05 -4.65 -5.02
N ARG A 76 -0.19 -3.67 -4.73
CA ARG A 76 1.26 -3.80 -4.93
C ARG A 76 2.03 -3.12 -3.80
N TRP A 77 3.12 -3.73 -3.36
CA TRP A 77 4.11 -3.03 -2.55
C TRP A 77 4.77 -1.93 -3.38
N VAL A 78 5.01 -0.79 -2.75
CA VAL A 78 5.82 0.27 -3.34
C VAL A 78 7.27 -0.20 -3.31
N ARG A 79 7.91 -0.20 -4.48
CA ARG A 79 9.30 -0.64 -4.64
C ARG A 79 10.26 0.46 -4.20
N THR A 80 10.35 0.69 -2.90
CA THR A 80 11.31 1.61 -2.27
C THR A 80 12.68 0.94 -2.14
N THR A 81 13.74 1.71 -1.94
CA THR A 81 15.09 1.17 -1.68
C THR A 81 15.16 0.39 -0.36
N SER A 82 14.34 0.76 0.63
CA SER A 82 14.18 -0.02 1.86
C SER A 82 13.60 -1.42 1.58
N PHE A 83 12.67 -1.51 0.62
CA PHE A 83 12.04 -2.78 0.22
C PHE A 83 12.93 -3.62 -0.69
N THR A 84 13.57 -3.02 -1.70
CA THR A 84 14.33 -3.79 -2.71
C THR A 84 15.75 -4.09 -2.29
N ASP A 85 16.40 -3.17 -1.56
CA ASP A 85 17.84 -3.21 -1.31
C ASP A 85 18.14 -3.31 0.21
N GLY A 86 17.12 -3.28 1.06
CA GLY A 86 17.27 -3.30 2.52
C GLY A 86 17.86 -1.99 3.09
N ALA A 87 17.72 -0.87 2.38
CA ALA A 87 18.26 0.41 2.81
C ALA A 87 17.69 0.84 4.18
N SER A 88 18.57 1.22 5.10
CA SER A 88 18.21 1.70 6.44
C SER A 88 17.77 3.17 6.39
N PRO A 89 16.73 3.58 7.14
CA PRO A 89 16.35 4.98 7.29
C PRO A 89 17.36 5.80 8.10
N TYR A 90 18.35 5.16 8.72
CA TYR A 90 19.46 5.80 9.44
C TYR A 90 20.80 5.35 8.86
N ARG A 91 21.69 6.32 8.62
CA ARG A 91 23.07 6.07 8.21
C ARG A 91 23.92 5.65 9.40
N GLY A 92 25.14 5.19 9.13
CA GLY A 92 26.10 4.78 10.17
C GLY A 92 26.49 5.89 11.16
N ASP A 93 26.31 7.16 10.77
CA ASP A 93 26.52 8.33 11.63
C ASP A 93 25.27 8.76 12.43
N GLY A 94 24.17 8.01 12.33
CA GLY A 94 22.89 8.29 12.99
C GLY A 94 22.02 9.33 12.29
N THR A 95 22.47 9.94 11.20
CA THR A 95 21.63 10.87 10.41
C THR A 95 20.56 10.11 9.63
N ARG A 96 19.42 10.78 9.36
CA ARG A 96 18.35 10.18 8.55
C ARG A 96 18.74 10.10 7.08
N ASP A 97 18.50 8.94 6.49
CA ASP A 97 18.47 8.78 5.04
C ASP A 97 17.05 9.02 4.52
N LEU A 98 16.82 10.19 3.92
CA LEU A 98 15.52 10.57 3.38
C LEU A 98 15.15 9.82 2.09
N THR A 99 16.09 9.10 1.49
CA THR A 99 15.85 8.28 0.30
C THR A 99 15.34 6.88 0.66
N ALA A 100 15.59 6.41 1.89
CA ALA A 100 15.19 5.10 2.40
C ALA A 100 13.83 5.12 3.11
N GLY A 101 12.85 5.84 2.53
CA GLY A 101 11.49 5.89 3.05
C GLY A 101 10.67 4.65 2.67
N VAL A 102 9.71 4.27 3.53
CA VAL A 102 8.82 3.11 3.31
C VAL A 102 7.56 3.41 2.50
N ALA A 103 7.30 4.69 2.17
CA ALA A 103 6.23 5.11 1.27
C ALA A 103 4.79 4.68 1.65
N ASN A 104 4.44 4.66 2.94
CA ASN A 104 3.20 4.04 3.43
C ASN A 104 2.06 5.01 3.85
N THR A 105 2.28 6.34 3.78
CA THR A 105 1.35 7.32 4.39
C THR A 105 0.28 7.82 3.43
N HIS A 106 0.64 8.21 2.20
CA HIS A 106 -0.30 8.80 1.26
C HIS A 106 0.06 8.45 -0.19
N ILE A 107 -0.90 8.69 -1.08
CA ILE A 107 -0.73 8.57 -2.53
C ILE A 107 -1.52 9.68 -3.22
N ILE A 108 -0.90 10.32 -4.22
CA ILE A 108 -1.53 11.35 -5.05
C ILE A 108 -1.30 11.04 -6.52
N ARG A 109 -2.22 11.51 -7.38
CA ARG A 109 -2.01 11.53 -8.83
C ARG A 109 -1.40 12.88 -9.21
N HIS A 110 -0.22 12.85 -9.82
CA HIS A 110 0.48 14.05 -10.26
C HIS A 110 1.28 13.77 -11.55
N ALA A 111 1.15 14.65 -12.54
CA ALA A 111 1.82 14.54 -13.84
C ALA A 111 1.64 13.16 -14.51
N GLY A 112 0.39 12.68 -14.56
CA GLY A 112 0.03 11.40 -15.19
C GLY A 112 0.44 10.14 -14.40
N ARG A 113 1.07 10.27 -13.23
CA ARG A 113 1.54 9.13 -12.42
C ARG A 113 0.93 9.15 -11.03
N ALA A 114 0.74 7.98 -10.44
CA ALA A 114 0.47 7.85 -9.01
C ALA A 114 1.80 7.89 -8.24
N ARG A 115 1.89 8.74 -7.21
CA ARG A 115 3.13 9.02 -6.47
C ARG A 115 2.85 9.04 -4.97
N HIS A 116 3.78 8.53 -4.18
CA HIS A 116 3.95 8.93 -2.79
C HIS A 116 4.93 10.13 -2.80
N HIS A 117 4.68 11.18 -2.03
CA HIS A 117 5.57 12.34 -2.04
C HIS A 117 6.84 12.03 -1.23
N LEU A 118 7.94 11.80 -1.94
CA LEU A 118 9.31 12.05 -1.50
C LEU A 118 10.02 12.67 -2.71
N ARG A 119 10.79 13.73 -2.45
CA ARG A 119 11.30 14.71 -3.43
C ARG A 119 12.05 14.09 -4.60
#